data_AF-A0A0D2MNV3-F1
#
_entry.id   AF-A0A0D2MNV3-F1
#
_cell.length_a   1.000
_cell.length_b   1.000
_cell.length_c   1.000
_cell.angle_alpha   90.00
_cell.angle_beta   90.00
_cell.angle_gamma   90.00
#
_symmetry.space_group_name_H-M   'P 1'
#
loop_
_entity.id
_entity.type
_entity.pdbx_description
1 polymer ?
#
loop_
_entity_poly.entity_id
_entity_poly.type
_entity_poly.pdbx_seq_one_letter_code
_entity_poly.pdbx_strand_id
1 'polypeptide(L)'
;MFDLGFTLAWESFPNDYMHLLQGAAPLAERVVSMQGATRRYWARHGMRLLEEGVTLQLLRRALVTIMTRWCQGPAGGLGGGNMALVPAYDMLNHRNDCPVHYDFEPCPQAGRGGPARATCCVIRTAAPIRKGEEVCLSYNYLSPDMALFHYGFELPDRGQQAAGPPAARAGGHWGSEDGAAEGVQAKSAAASPAPALSIIDTHGFDPSDLRRPHDGPPPVFQGEEA
;
A
#
# COMPACT_ATOMS: atom_id res chain seq x y z
N MET A 1 25.75 -6.08 -13.00
CA MET A 1 24.75 -6.87 -13.74
C MET A 1 23.44 -6.69 -13.02
N PHE A 2 22.48 -5.98 -13.62
CA PHE A 2 21.16 -5.81 -13.02
C PHE A 2 20.42 -7.14 -13.13
N ASP A 3 19.92 -7.64 -12.01
CA ASP A 3 19.02 -8.78 -11.97
C ASP A 3 17.67 -8.27 -12.52
N LEU A 4 17.39 -8.62 -13.79
CA LEU A 4 16.29 -8.09 -14.62
C LEU A 4 14.88 -8.43 -14.11
N GLY A 5 14.75 -9.02 -12.92
CA GLY A 5 13.48 -9.45 -12.33
C GLY A 5 12.83 -8.47 -11.37
N PHE A 6 13.37 -7.26 -11.19
CA PHE A 6 12.83 -6.32 -10.20
C PHE A 6 11.85 -5.32 -10.80
N THR A 7 10.65 -5.27 -10.23
CA THR A 7 9.80 -4.08 -10.31
C THR A 7 10.58 -2.90 -9.75
N LEU A 8 10.69 -1.82 -10.53
CA LEU A 8 11.28 -0.57 -10.04
C LEU A 8 10.39 -0.05 -8.90
N ALA A 9 10.99 0.31 -7.78
CA ALA A 9 10.32 0.89 -6.62
C ALA A 9 11.41 1.51 -5.76
N TRP A 10 11.03 2.23 -4.71
CA TRP A 10 12.00 2.88 -3.83
C TRP A 10 13.13 1.96 -3.32
N GLU A 11 12.86 0.71 -2.96
CA GLU A 11 13.90 -0.20 -2.45
C GLU A 11 14.79 -0.78 -3.57
N SER A 12 14.26 -0.93 -4.78
CA SER A 12 14.96 -1.49 -5.95
C SER A 12 15.51 -0.42 -6.89
N PHE A 13 15.29 0.87 -6.60
CA PHE A 13 15.75 1.96 -7.45
C PHE A 13 17.30 1.97 -7.49
N PRO A 14 17.93 1.83 -8.67
CA PRO A 14 19.37 1.71 -8.72
C PRO A 14 20.04 3.06 -8.45
N ASN A 15 21.09 3.04 -7.61
CA ASN A 15 21.84 4.23 -7.23
C ASN A 15 22.38 5.00 -8.45
N ASP A 16 22.83 4.29 -9.48
CA ASP A 16 23.38 4.89 -10.70
C ASP A 16 22.34 5.72 -11.45
N TYR A 17 21.04 5.50 -11.23
CA TYR A 17 19.95 6.27 -11.82
C TYR A 17 19.36 7.33 -10.90
N MET A 18 19.87 7.50 -9.67
CA MET A 18 19.40 8.55 -8.74
C MET A 18 19.52 9.96 -9.33
N HIS A 19 20.51 10.18 -10.20
CA HIS A 19 20.67 11.46 -10.89
C HIS A 19 19.48 11.80 -11.81
N LEU A 20 18.70 10.81 -12.27
CA LEU A 20 17.49 11.07 -13.05
C LEU A 20 16.37 11.70 -12.22
N LEU A 21 16.45 11.59 -10.89
CA LEU A 21 15.52 12.21 -9.95
C LEU A 21 15.95 13.62 -9.51
N GLN A 22 16.96 14.23 -10.15
CA GLN A 22 17.49 15.54 -9.75
C GLN A 22 16.43 16.66 -9.77
N GLY A 23 15.45 16.61 -10.67
CA GLY A 23 14.31 17.53 -10.69
C GLY A 23 13.29 17.30 -9.56
N ALA A 24 13.45 16.21 -8.81
CA ALA A 24 12.60 15.77 -7.72
C ALA A 24 13.45 15.41 -6.48
N ALA A 25 14.28 16.34 -6.01
CA ALA A 25 15.18 16.11 -4.87
C ALA A 25 14.48 15.47 -3.63
N PRO A 26 13.26 15.87 -3.23
CA PRO A 26 12.56 15.21 -2.12
C PRO A 26 12.30 13.71 -2.36
N LEU A 27 12.04 13.33 -3.62
CA LEU A 27 11.82 11.94 -4.00
C LEU A 27 13.12 11.13 -3.90
N ALA A 28 14.24 11.68 -4.39
CA ALA A 28 15.55 11.03 -4.28
C ALA A 28 15.97 10.85 -2.80
N GLU A 29 15.79 11.88 -1.97
CA GLU A 29 16.06 11.81 -0.53
C GLU A 29 15.18 10.74 0.15
N ARG A 30 13.91 10.65 -0.24
CA ARG A 30 13.01 9.63 0.30
C ARG A 30 13.45 8.22 -0.08
N VAL A 31 13.87 7.99 -1.33
CA VAL A 31 14.43 6.70 -1.78
C VAL A 31 15.64 6.31 -0.93
N VAL A 32 16.62 7.22 -0.80
CA VAL A 32 17.85 6.97 -0.02
C VAL A 32 17.53 6.72 1.45
N SER A 33 16.62 7.50 2.04
CA SER A 33 16.22 7.37 3.43
C SER A 33 15.59 6.00 3.72
N MET A 34 14.68 5.56 2.84
CA MET A 34 13.99 4.28 2.97
C MET A 34 14.95 3.09 2.76
N GLN A 35 15.78 3.11 1.71
CA GLN A 35 16.82 2.10 1.51
C GLN A 35 17.81 2.04 2.70
N GLY A 36 18.14 3.21 3.26
CA GLY A 36 18.95 3.32 4.47
C GLY A 36 18.27 2.68 5.69
N ALA A 37 16.96 2.83 5.83
CA ALA A 37 16.18 2.20 6.90
C ALA A 37 16.22 0.67 6.78
N THR A 38 16.01 0.12 5.59
CA THR A 38 16.12 -1.32 5.32
C THR A 38 17.51 -1.86 5.67
N ARG A 39 18.58 -1.14 5.30
CA ARG A 39 19.96 -1.52 5.64
C ARG A 39 20.23 -1.47 7.14
N ARG A 40 19.70 -0.48 7.86
CA ARG A 40 19.83 -0.39 9.33
C ARG A 40 19.08 -1.53 10.02
N TYR A 41 17.88 -1.88 9.54
CA TYR A 41 17.14 -3.05 10.03
C TYR A 41 17.94 -4.33 9.79
N TRP A 42 18.46 -4.52 8.59
CA TRP A 42 19.31 -5.66 8.25
C TRP A 42 20.58 -5.74 9.10
N ALA A 43 21.26 -4.62 9.36
CA ALA A 43 22.45 -4.61 10.21
C ALA A 43 22.15 -5.08 11.65
N ARG A 44 20.93 -4.84 12.16
CA ARG A 44 20.52 -5.26 13.50
C ARG A 44 19.99 -6.69 13.57
N HIS A 45 19.29 -7.15 12.52
CA HIS A 45 18.54 -8.42 12.55
C HIS A 45 19.01 -9.45 11.53
N GLY A 46 19.99 -9.10 10.68
CA GLY A 46 20.40 -9.87 9.51
C GLY A 46 20.92 -11.26 9.85
N MET A 47 21.64 -11.44 10.97
CA MET A 47 22.12 -12.77 11.38
C MET A 47 20.95 -13.72 11.70
N ARG A 48 19.96 -13.26 12.48
CA ARG A 48 18.74 -14.03 12.77
C ARG A 48 17.95 -14.33 11.50
N LEU A 49 17.88 -13.39 10.55
CA LEU A 49 17.19 -13.61 9.28
C LEU A 49 17.92 -14.62 8.39
N LEU A 50 19.26 -14.57 8.36
CA LEU A 50 20.08 -15.51 7.60
C LEU A 50 19.97 -16.94 8.13
N GLU A 51 19.87 -17.13 9.45
CA GLU A 51 19.59 -18.43 10.07
C GLU A 51 18.26 -19.03 9.58
N GLU A 52 17.31 -18.20 9.18
CA GLU A 52 16.02 -18.59 8.58
C GLU A 52 16.05 -18.62 7.04
N GLY A 53 17.23 -18.51 6.43
CA GLY A 53 17.37 -18.48 4.97
C GLY A 53 16.91 -17.19 4.31
N VAL A 54 16.60 -16.14 5.08
CA VAL A 54 16.23 -14.82 4.54
C VAL A 54 17.48 -14.00 4.31
N THR A 55 17.78 -13.69 3.05
CA THR A 55 18.88 -12.79 2.67
C THR A 55 18.42 -11.34 2.60
N LEU A 56 19.36 -10.38 2.59
CA LEU A 56 19.02 -8.96 2.35
C LEU A 56 18.24 -8.79 1.05
N GLN A 57 18.62 -9.53 0.00
CA GLN A 57 17.93 -9.44 -1.28
C GLN A 57 16.50 -9.98 -1.20
N LEU A 58 16.27 -11.05 -0.43
CA LEU A 58 14.92 -11.57 -0.20
C LEU A 58 14.06 -10.60 0.62
N LEU A 59 14.63 -9.98 1.65
CA LEU A 59 13.96 -8.93 2.42
C LEU A 59 13.54 -7.75 1.53
N ARG A 60 14.45 -7.26 0.69
CA ARG A 60 14.16 -6.18 -0.27
C ARG A 60 13.03 -6.56 -1.23
N ARG A 61 13.08 -7.78 -1.77
CA ARG A 61 12.02 -8.34 -2.63
C ARG A 61 10.67 -8.32 -1.93
N ALA A 62 10.62 -8.86 -0.70
CA ALA A 62 9.40 -8.90 0.08
C ALA A 62 8.85 -7.49 0.36
N LEU A 63 9.71 -6.53 0.72
CA LEU A 63 9.30 -5.15 0.95
C LEU A 63 8.72 -4.49 -0.31
N VAL A 64 9.35 -4.68 -1.47
CA VAL A 64 8.81 -4.18 -2.75
C VAL A 64 7.45 -4.82 -3.03
N THR A 65 7.32 -6.14 -2.91
CA THR A 65 6.05 -6.83 -3.12
C THR A 65 4.97 -6.32 -2.18
N ILE A 66 5.24 -6.25 -0.87
CA ILE A 66 4.28 -5.76 0.12
C ILE A 66 3.84 -4.34 -0.24
N MET A 67 4.79 -3.42 -0.44
CA MET A 67 4.50 -2.01 -0.70
C MET A 67 3.75 -1.77 -2.01
N THR A 68 3.93 -2.63 -3.02
CA THR A 68 3.32 -2.47 -4.36
C THR A 68 2.00 -3.20 -4.51
N ARG A 69 1.68 -4.18 -3.66
CA ARG A 69 0.56 -5.12 -3.87
C ARG A 69 -0.40 -5.24 -2.68
N TRP A 70 -0.09 -4.63 -1.54
CA TRP A 70 -0.98 -4.69 -0.39
C TRP A 70 -2.29 -3.92 -0.62
N CYS A 71 -3.35 -4.46 -0.04
CA CYS A 71 -4.65 -3.83 0.07
C CYS A 71 -4.88 -3.44 1.52
N GLN A 72 -5.42 -2.24 1.73
CA GLN A 72 -5.74 -1.74 3.07
C GLN A 72 -7.18 -2.10 3.42
N GLY A 73 -7.35 -2.75 4.57
CA GLY A 73 -8.65 -2.98 5.20
C GLY A 73 -9.35 -1.68 5.58
N PRO A 74 -10.64 -1.73 5.94
CA PRO A 74 -11.37 -0.55 6.44
C PRO A 74 -10.64 0.07 7.64
N ALA A 75 -10.87 1.35 7.94
CA ALA A 75 -10.26 2.00 9.11
C ALA A 75 -10.79 1.46 10.45
N GLY A 76 -11.97 0.83 10.45
CA GLY A 76 -12.60 0.23 11.64
C GLY A 76 -13.43 -1.01 11.31
N GLY A 77 -13.92 -1.69 12.34
CA GLY A 77 -14.72 -2.92 12.20
C GLY A 77 -13.90 -4.20 12.09
N LEU A 78 -14.54 -5.29 11.66
CA LEU A 78 -13.88 -6.58 11.46
C LEU A 78 -12.87 -6.48 10.31
N GLY A 79 -11.58 -6.57 10.64
CA GLY A 79 -10.49 -6.36 9.68
C GLY A 79 -9.99 -4.92 9.60
N GLY A 80 -10.38 -4.08 10.56
CA GLY A 80 -9.92 -2.70 10.69
C GLY A 80 -8.39 -2.59 10.72
N GLY A 81 -7.80 -1.79 9.84
CA GLY A 81 -6.34 -1.56 9.78
C GLY A 81 -5.51 -2.73 9.24
N ASN A 82 -6.13 -3.84 8.86
CA ASN A 82 -5.39 -4.98 8.33
C ASN A 82 -4.82 -4.67 6.94
N MET A 83 -3.59 -5.12 6.70
CA MET A 83 -2.97 -5.13 5.39
C MET A 83 -2.98 -6.55 4.86
N ALA A 84 -3.40 -6.74 3.61
CA ALA A 84 -3.44 -8.06 2.99
C ALA A 84 -2.90 -8.04 1.57
N LEU A 85 -2.19 -9.10 1.19
CA LEU A 85 -1.96 -9.44 -0.21
C LEU A 85 -3.16 -10.28 -0.66
N VAL A 86 -3.85 -9.82 -1.71
CA VAL A 86 -5.03 -10.50 -2.25
C VAL A 86 -4.66 -11.09 -3.61
N PRO A 87 -4.38 -12.41 -3.69
CA PRO A 87 -3.98 -13.03 -4.94
C PRO A 87 -4.98 -12.78 -6.06
N ALA A 88 -4.48 -12.63 -7.28
CA ALA A 88 -5.22 -12.31 -8.50
C ALA A 88 -5.78 -10.88 -8.55
N TYR A 89 -6.23 -10.30 -7.43
CA TYR A 89 -6.57 -8.87 -7.38
C TYR A 89 -5.32 -8.00 -7.46
N ASP A 90 -4.25 -8.42 -6.81
CA ASP A 90 -2.95 -7.76 -6.87
C ASP A 90 -2.31 -7.76 -8.26
N MET A 91 -2.84 -8.54 -9.21
CA MET A 91 -2.38 -8.57 -10.60
C MET A 91 -3.02 -7.49 -11.49
N LEU A 92 -4.05 -6.78 -11.02
CA LEU A 92 -4.68 -5.71 -11.80
C LEU A 92 -3.77 -4.49 -11.87
N ASN A 93 -3.79 -3.79 -13.01
CA ASN A 93 -3.01 -2.57 -13.18
C ASN A 93 -3.77 -1.33 -12.72
N HIS A 94 -3.01 -0.31 -12.31
CA HIS A 94 -3.56 0.93 -11.81
C HIS A 94 -4.08 1.85 -12.92
N ARG A 95 -5.24 2.45 -12.69
CA ARG A 95 -5.67 3.67 -13.36
C ARG A 95 -6.31 4.64 -12.37
N ASN A 96 -5.97 5.92 -12.46
CA ASN A 96 -6.57 6.97 -11.62
C ASN A 96 -8.09 7.07 -11.81
N ASP A 97 -8.58 6.77 -13.01
CA ASP A 97 -9.99 6.81 -13.40
C ASP A 97 -10.67 5.42 -13.35
N CYS A 98 -10.04 4.43 -12.71
CA CYS A 98 -10.58 3.08 -12.68
C CYS A 98 -11.93 3.00 -11.95
N PRO A 99 -12.99 2.43 -12.56
CA PRO A 99 -14.29 2.26 -11.91
C PRO A 99 -14.32 1.08 -10.93
N VAL A 100 -13.27 0.26 -10.92
CA VAL A 100 -13.16 -0.93 -10.07
C VAL A 100 -12.68 -0.52 -8.68
N HIS A 101 -13.42 -0.96 -7.67
CA HIS A 101 -13.08 -0.80 -6.27
C HIS A 101 -13.19 -2.16 -5.57
N TYR A 102 -12.57 -2.24 -4.40
CA TYR A 102 -12.66 -3.39 -3.52
C TYR A 102 -13.16 -2.94 -2.15
N ASP A 103 -13.89 -3.82 -1.50
CA ASP A 103 -14.31 -3.68 -0.11
C ASP A 103 -13.95 -4.96 0.64
N PHE A 104 -13.78 -4.85 1.96
CA PHE A 104 -13.64 -6.02 2.82
C PHE A 104 -14.96 -6.25 3.56
N GLU A 105 -15.57 -7.40 3.31
CA GLU A 105 -16.89 -7.76 3.85
C GLU A 105 -16.85 -9.14 4.49
N PRO A 106 -17.76 -9.45 5.43
CA PRO A 106 -17.93 -10.81 5.92
C PRO A 106 -18.18 -11.78 4.76
N CYS A 107 -17.45 -12.89 4.72
CA CYS A 107 -17.63 -13.88 3.66
C CYS A 107 -19.04 -14.50 3.72
N PRO A 108 -19.77 -14.64 2.59
CA PRO A 108 -21.13 -15.19 2.56
C PRO A 108 -21.24 -16.62 3.12
N GLN A 109 -20.13 -17.36 3.14
CA GLN A 109 -20.06 -18.76 3.55
C GLN A 109 -19.63 -18.97 5.00
N ALA A 110 -19.50 -17.92 5.82
CA ALA A 110 -19.18 -18.05 7.24
C ALA A 110 -20.17 -18.94 8.02
N GLY A 111 -21.37 -19.21 7.47
CA GLY A 111 -22.36 -20.15 8.01
C GLY A 111 -22.40 -21.55 7.38
N ARG A 112 -21.55 -21.88 6.40
CA ARG A 112 -21.53 -23.18 5.68
C ARG A 112 -20.28 -24.02 5.98
N GLY A 113 -19.72 -23.89 7.19
CA GLY A 113 -18.51 -24.60 7.61
C GLY A 113 -17.20 -23.85 7.33
N GLY A 114 -17.27 -22.61 6.85
CA GLY A 114 -16.13 -21.69 6.85
C GLY A 114 -15.83 -21.15 8.25
N PRO A 115 -14.65 -20.54 8.48
CA PRO A 115 -14.35 -19.90 9.75
C PRO A 115 -15.41 -18.84 10.05
N ALA A 116 -15.95 -18.85 11.27
CA ALA A 116 -17.07 -18.01 11.70
C ALA A 116 -16.82 -16.48 11.63
N ARG A 117 -15.63 -16.05 11.18
CA ARG A 117 -15.19 -14.64 11.06
C ARG A 117 -14.30 -14.41 9.84
N ALA A 118 -14.50 -15.15 8.76
CA ALA A 118 -13.75 -14.92 7.53
C ALA A 118 -14.17 -13.58 6.87
N THR A 119 -13.17 -12.78 6.48
CA THR A 119 -13.35 -11.55 5.71
C THR A 119 -12.94 -11.82 4.26
N CYS A 120 -13.77 -11.37 3.33
CA CYS A 120 -13.60 -11.52 1.90
C CYS A 120 -13.27 -10.15 1.28
N CYS A 121 -12.31 -10.12 0.36
CA CYS A 121 -12.11 -8.99 -0.55
C CYS A 121 -13.17 -9.10 -1.67
N VAL A 122 -14.11 -8.17 -1.70
CA VAL A 122 -15.20 -8.12 -2.67
C VAL A 122 -14.89 -7.03 -3.68
N ILE A 123 -14.73 -7.43 -4.95
CA ILE A 123 -14.36 -6.53 -6.04
C ILE A 123 -15.62 -6.18 -6.83
N ARG A 124 -15.85 -4.88 -7.03
CA ARG A 124 -17.01 -4.35 -7.74
C ARG A 124 -16.57 -3.33 -8.77
N THR A 125 -17.36 -3.18 -9.83
CA THR A 125 -17.15 -2.13 -10.84
C THR A 125 -18.34 -1.18 -10.83
N ALA A 126 -18.05 0.12 -10.79
CA ALA A 126 -19.06 1.17 -10.89
C ALA A 126 -19.52 1.44 -12.34
N ALA A 127 -18.82 0.85 -13.32
CA ALA A 127 -19.12 0.99 -14.74
C ALA A 127 -19.00 -0.35 -15.49
N PRO A 128 -19.74 -0.56 -16.59
CA PRO A 128 -19.56 -1.73 -17.43
C PRO A 128 -18.13 -1.80 -17.99
N ILE A 129 -17.53 -2.99 -17.93
CA ILE A 129 -16.24 -3.30 -18.56
C ILE A 129 -16.55 -4.19 -19.77
N ARG A 130 -16.10 -3.78 -20.97
CA ARG A 130 -16.39 -4.54 -22.19
C ARG A 130 -15.53 -5.79 -22.26
N LYS A 131 -16.02 -6.81 -22.96
CA LYS A 131 -15.23 -8.01 -23.25
C LYS A 131 -13.94 -7.62 -23.98
N GLY A 132 -12.80 -8.04 -23.45
CA GLY A 132 -11.47 -7.74 -24.01
C GLY A 132 -10.83 -6.46 -23.47
N GLU A 133 -11.55 -5.67 -22.67
CA GLU A 133 -10.94 -4.57 -21.91
C GLU A 133 -10.22 -5.12 -20.66
N GLU A 134 -9.14 -4.46 -20.29
CA GLU A 134 -8.44 -4.74 -19.05
C GLU A 134 -9.29 -4.33 -17.84
N VAL A 135 -9.36 -5.20 -16.85
CA VAL A 135 -9.88 -4.85 -15.53
C VAL A 135 -8.75 -4.17 -14.77
N CYS A 136 -8.90 -2.87 -14.51
CA CYS A 136 -7.95 -2.10 -13.71
C CYS A 136 -8.30 -2.16 -12.21
N LEU A 137 -7.48 -1.55 -11.38
CA LEU A 137 -7.82 -1.11 -10.03
C LEU A 137 -7.43 0.37 -9.83
N SER A 138 -7.89 0.99 -8.74
CA SER A 138 -7.41 2.30 -8.28
C SER A 138 -6.63 2.13 -6.98
N TYR A 139 -5.43 2.71 -6.94
CA TYR A 139 -4.59 2.81 -5.72
C TYR A 139 -4.87 4.15 -4.99
N ASN A 140 -6.10 4.66 -5.13
CA ASN A 140 -6.44 6.08 -5.00
C ASN A 140 -5.73 6.94 -6.06
N TYR A 141 -5.95 8.25 -5.99
CA TYR A 141 -5.27 9.18 -6.88
C TYR A 141 -3.76 9.13 -6.63
N LEU A 142 -3.01 8.70 -7.65
CA LEU A 142 -1.56 8.78 -7.68
C LEU A 142 -1.11 9.98 -8.50
N SER A 143 -0.18 10.73 -7.93
CA SER A 143 0.65 11.67 -8.69
C SER A 143 1.79 10.92 -9.40
N PRO A 144 2.37 11.48 -10.49
CA PRO A 144 3.41 10.81 -11.25
C PRO A 144 4.65 10.40 -10.44
N ASP A 145 5.07 11.24 -9.51
CA ASP A 145 6.17 10.98 -8.57
C ASP A 145 5.84 9.82 -7.63
N MET A 146 4.62 9.75 -7.10
CA MET A 146 4.18 8.65 -6.23
C MET A 146 4.03 7.33 -6.99
N ALA A 147 3.53 7.38 -8.23
CA ALA A 147 3.44 6.22 -9.11
C ALA A 147 4.83 5.62 -9.38
N LEU A 148 5.81 6.46 -9.72
CA LEU A 148 7.19 6.01 -9.92
C LEU A 148 7.83 5.51 -8.61
N PHE A 149 7.66 6.26 -7.52
CA PHE A 149 8.27 5.94 -6.22
C PHE A 149 7.80 4.61 -5.64
N HIS A 150 6.49 4.42 -5.59
CA HIS A 150 5.90 3.25 -4.95
C HIS A 150 5.84 2.07 -5.89
N TYR A 151 5.51 2.29 -7.18
CA TYR A 151 5.08 1.22 -8.09
C TYR A 151 5.94 1.07 -9.35
N GLY A 152 6.87 2.00 -9.61
CA GLY A 152 7.82 1.88 -10.71
C GLY A 152 7.26 2.07 -12.10
N PHE A 153 6.12 2.75 -12.23
CA PHE A 153 5.55 3.06 -13.53
C PHE A 153 5.26 4.55 -13.66
N GLU A 154 5.23 5.02 -14.90
CA GLU A 154 4.81 6.37 -15.24
C GLU A 154 3.32 6.38 -15.55
N LEU A 155 2.60 7.38 -15.01
CA LEU A 155 1.20 7.58 -15.38
C LEU A 155 1.13 8.09 -16.82
N PRO A 156 0.17 7.62 -17.64
CA PRO A 156 -0.02 8.15 -18.97
C PRO A 156 -0.39 9.64 -18.89
N ASP A 157 0.09 10.43 -19.86
CA ASP A 157 -0.21 11.86 -19.93
C ASP A 157 -1.72 12.11 -19.87
N ARG A 158 -2.14 13.20 -19.21
CA ARG A 158 -3.58 13.56 -19.08
C ARG A 158 -4.31 13.61 -20.43
N GLY A 159 -3.61 13.92 -21.52
CA GLY A 159 -4.16 13.91 -22.88
C GLY A 159 -4.49 12.50 -23.41
N GLN A 160 -3.81 11.46 -22.92
CA GLN A 160 -4.07 10.06 -23.28
C GLN A 160 -5.18 9.42 -22.43
N GLN A 161 -5.39 9.91 -21.19
CA GLN A 161 -6.45 9.41 -20.30
C GLN A 161 -7.86 9.86 -20.74
N ALA A 162 -7.98 10.97 -21.47
CA ALA A 162 -9.26 11.54 -21.89
C ALA A 162 -10.03 10.72 -22.96
N ALA A 163 -9.46 9.61 -23.46
CA ALA A 163 -10.13 8.73 -24.42
C ALA A 163 -11.06 7.68 -23.75
N GLY A 164 -11.08 7.60 -22.42
CA GLY A 164 -12.02 6.76 -21.67
C GLY A 164 -13.40 7.41 -21.50
N PRO A 165 -14.47 6.63 -21.33
CA PRO A 165 -15.76 7.18 -20.89
C PRO A 165 -15.56 7.94 -19.57
N PRO A 166 -16.27 9.06 -19.35
CA PRO A 166 -16.11 9.85 -18.13
C PRO A 166 -16.36 8.96 -16.92
N ALA A 167 -15.33 8.77 -16.09
CA ALA A 167 -15.48 8.06 -14.84
C ALA A 167 -16.54 8.80 -14.01
N ALA A 168 -17.62 8.11 -13.69
CA ALA A 168 -18.49 8.53 -12.60
C ALA A 168 -17.55 8.73 -11.40
N ARG A 169 -17.56 9.92 -10.79
CA ARG A 169 -16.80 10.18 -9.56
C ARG A 169 -17.20 9.11 -8.55
N ALA A 170 -16.38 8.06 -8.45
CA ALA A 170 -16.47 7.09 -7.38
C ALA A 170 -16.04 7.86 -6.13
N GLY A 171 -17.03 8.46 -5.47
CA GLY A 171 -16.87 8.96 -4.11
C GLY A 171 -16.64 7.75 -3.22
N GLY A 172 -15.40 7.27 -3.16
CA GLY A 172 -14.91 6.45 -2.06
C GLY A 172 -14.92 7.34 -0.83
N HIS A 173 -16.09 7.43 -0.20
CA HIS A 173 -16.27 8.08 1.09
C HIS A 173 -15.59 7.20 2.14
N TRP A 174 -14.28 7.41 2.31
CA TRP A 174 -13.60 7.09 3.55
C TRP A 174 -14.05 8.14 4.57
N GLY A 175 -14.67 7.69 5.67
CA GLY A 175 -15.48 8.51 6.57
C GLY A 175 -14.87 9.86 6.94
N SER A 176 -15.54 10.92 6.52
CA SER A 176 -15.48 12.21 7.23
C SER A 176 -16.51 12.12 8.34
N GLU A 177 -16.06 12.25 9.58
CA GLU A 177 -16.95 12.40 10.73
C GLU A 177 -17.73 13.72 10.56
N ASP A 178 -19.06 13.62 10.53
CA ASP A 178 -19.96 14.76 10.68
C ASP A 178 -19.95 15.21 12.15
N GLY A 179 -19.26 16.32 12.41
CA GLY A 179 -19.34 17.09 13.66
C GLY A 179 -19.78 18.52 13.35
N ALA A 180 -20.89 18.94 13.96
CA ALA A 180 -21.63 20.16 13.68
C ALA A 180 -20.83 21.47 13.78
N ALA A 181 -21.26 22.44 12.98
CA ALA A 181 -20.72 23.78 12.88
C ALA A 181 -20.94 24.63 14.14
N GLU A 182 -19.89 25.33 14.60
CA GLU A 182 -19.99 26.66 15.22
C GLU A 182 -18.75 27.48 14.85
N GLY A 183 -18.99 28.71 14.37
CA GLY A 183 -17.98 29.56 13.75
C GLY A 183 -17.05 30.22 14.77
N VAL A 184 -15.74 30.11 14.52
CA VAL A 184 -14.71 30.94 15.16
C VAL A 184 -13.66 31.33 14.11
N GLN A 185 -13.45 32.64 13.93
CA GLN A 185 -12.35 33.21 13.16
C GLN A 185 -11.01 32.82 13.81
N ALA A 186 -10.20 31.99 13.14
CA ALA A 186 -8.87 31.63 13.60
C ALA A 186 -7.77 32.41 12.85
N LYS A 187 -6.99 33.17 13.62
CA LYS A 187 -5.70 33.76 13.23
C LYS A 187 -4.75 32.66 12.76
N SER A 188 -4.00 32.90 11.67
CA SER A 188 -3.00 31.97 11.17
C SER A 188 -1.82 31.85 12.15
N ALA A 189 -1.76 30.72 12.86
CA ALA A 189 -0.54 30.28 13.54
C ALA A 189 0.34 29.53 12.54
N ALA A 190 1.65 29.77 12.60
CA ALA A 190 2.64 29.10 11.78
C ALA A 190 2.54 27.57 11.96
N ALA A 191 2.39 26.85 10.85
CA ALA A 191 2.32 25.40 10.83
C ALA A 191 3.64 24.79 11.34
N SER A 192 3.57 24.07 12.46
CA SER A 192 4.65 23.14 12.83
C SER A 192 4.76 22.05 11.76
N PRO A 193 5.97 21.63 11.39
CA PRO A 193 6.14 20.53 10.44
C PRO A 193 5.47 19.28 11.01
N ALA A 194 4.59 18.67 10.23
CA ALA A 194 3.98 17.39 10.58
C ALA A 194 5.08 16.34 10.85
N PRO A 195 4.93 15.47 11.86
CA PRO A 195 5.88 14.41 12.10
C PRO A 195 6.00 13.53 10.85
N ALA A 196 7.22 13.04 10.58
CA ALA A 196 7.45 12.13 9.48
C ALA A 196 6.61 10.86 9.67
N LEU A 197 5.60 10.67 8.82
CA LEU A 197 4.85 9.42 8.72
C LEU A 197 5.84 8.31 8.32
N SER A 198 6.22 7.50 9.31
CA SER A 198 6.82 6.19 9.07
C SER A 198 5.68 5.27 8.65
N ILE A 199 5.63 4.92 7.36
CA ILE A 199 4.66 3.96 6.80
C ILE A 199 4.89 2.55 7.38
N ILE A 200 6.04 2.32 8.01
CA ILE A 200 6.33 1.11 8.77
C ILE A 200 6.39 1.53 10.24
N ASP A 201 5.29 1.37 10.94
CA ASP A 201 5.34 1.29 12.40
C ASP A 201 5.94 -0.08 12.74
N THR A 202 7.18 -0.09 13.25
CA THR A 202 7.83 -1.33 13.73
C THR A 202 7.40 -1.68 15.15
N HIS A 203 6.64 -0.84 15.83
CA HIS A 203 6.05 -1.16 17.12
C HIS A 203 4.90 -2.16 16.88
N GLY A 204 5.18 -3.44 17.09
CA GLY A 204 4.18 -4.52 16.97
C GLY A 204 4.44 -5.57 15.89
N PHE A 205 5.54 -5.48 15.14
CA PHE A 205 5.96 -6.55 14.22
C PHE A 205 6.99 -7.47 14.89
N ASP A 206 6.58 -8.66 15.34
CA ASP A 206 7.50 -9.68 15.83
C ASP A 206 7.97 -10.57 14.66
N PRO A 207 9.28 -10.80 14.45
CA PRO A 207 9.77 -11.69 13.39
C PRO A 207 9.20 -13.12 13.43
N SER A 208 8.64 -13.56 14.55
CA SER A 208 7.90 -14.84 14.65
C SER A 208 6.56 -14.83 13.91
N ASP A 209 5.98 -13.66 13.62
CA ASP A 209 4.74 -13.53 12.85
C ASP A 209 4.91 -13.99 11.38
N LEU A 210 6.14 -13.97 10.86
CA LEU A 210 6.47 -14.55 9.54
C LEU A 210 6.41 -16.08 9.50
N ARG A 211 6.38 -16.74 10.66
CA ARG A 211 6.36 -18.21 10.78
C ARG A 211 5.02 -18.76 11.23
N ARG A 212 4.02 -17.89 11.46
CA ARG A 212 2.70 -18.36 11.86
C ARG A 212 2.08 -19.18 10.72
N PRO A 213 1.59 -20.40 10.99
CA PRO A 213 0.70 -21.08 10.06
C PRO A 213 -0.50 -20.18 9.78
N HIS A 214 -0.99 -20.16 8.54
CA HIS A 214 -2.17 -19.36 8.15
C HIS A 214 -3.44 -19.71 8.96
N ASP A 215 -3.41 -20.82 9.70
CA ASP A 215 -4.54 -21.36 10.45
C ASP A 215 -4.53 -20.93 11.95
N GLY A 216 -3.54 -20.15 12.37
CA GLY A 216 -3.41 -19.65 13.74
C GLY A 216 -4.25 -18.39 14.03
N PRO A 217 -4.56 -18.09 15.31
CA PRO A 217 -5.22 -16.84 15.67
C PRO A 217 -4.34 -15.63 15.29
N PRO A 218 -4.94 -14.50 14.85
CA PRO A 218 -4.19 -13.31 14.46
C PRO A 218 -3.36 -12.79 15.65
N PRO A 219 -2.22 -12.11 15.39
CA PRO A 219 -1.47 -11.45 16.44
C PRO A 219 -2.36 -10.45 17.19
N VAL A 220 -2.32 -10.52 18.52
CA VAL A 220 -3.00 -9.55 19.39
C VAL A 220 -2.04 -8.38 19.55
N PHE A 221 -2.41 -7.23 19.01
CA PHE A 221 -1.68 -5.99 19.21
C PHE A 221 -1.82 -5.58 20.68
N GLN A 222 -0.76 -5.71 21.47
CA GLN A 222 -0.69 -5.13 22.80
C GLN A 222 -0.29 -3.66 22.62
N GLY A 223 -1.27 -2.79 22.42
CA GLY A 223 -1.04 -1.36 22.55
C GLY A 223 -0.61 -1.06 23.98
N GLU A 224 0.38 -0.17 24.15
CA GLU A 224 0.77 0.34 25.47
C GLU A 224 -0.47 0.91 26.17
N GLU A 225 -0.76 0.40 27.37
CA GLU A 225 -1.67 1.07 28.29
C GLU A 225 -1.08 2.47 28.56
N ALA A 226 -1.89 3.49 28.28
CA ALA A 226 -1.54 4.90 28.53
C ALA A 226 -1.40 5.21 30.02
#